data_AF-A0A087VTM9-F1
#
_entry.id   AF-A0A087VTM9-F1
#
_cell.length_a   1.000
_cell.length_b   1.000
_cell.length_c   1.000
_cell.angle_alpha   90.00
_cell.angle_beta   90.00
_cell.angle_gamma   90.00
#
_symmetry.space_group_name_H-M   'P 1'
#
loop_
_entity.id
_entity.type
_entity.pdbx_description
1 polymer ?
#
loop_
_entity_poly.entity_id
_entity_poly.type
_entity_poly.pdbx_seq_one_letter_code
_entity_poly.pdbx_strand_id
1 'polypeptide(L)'
;MGKFDPMKYQDPADVVLRSPRYSGPESPDQYHARIRTLLEKRKDQVLYQLDDPSLTPPRRDSLVAQYRQIKADIESIRLDARESLCAELERKYA
;
A
#
# COMPACT_ATOMS: atom_id res chain seq x y z
N MET A 1 -34.50 -46.75 -30.31
CA MET A 1 -34.82 -45.43 -29.73
C MET A 1 -33.97 -45.24 -28.49
N GLY A 2 -32.86 -44.51 -28.64
CA GLY A 2 -31.89 -44.27 -27.56
C GLY A 2 -32.35 -43.14 -26.65
N LYS A 3 -32.13 -43.29 -25.34
CA LYS A 3 -32.35 -42.23 -24.36
C LYS A 3 -31.15 -41.28 -24.41
N PHE A 4 -31.42 -40.01 -24.70
CA PHE A 4 -30.44 -38.92 -24.63
C PHE A 4 -30.51 -38.33 -23.22
N ASP A 5 -29.44 -38.45 -22.45
CA ASP A 5 -29.23 -37.73 -21.20
C ASP A 5 -28.54 -36.39 -21.49
N PRO A 6 -29.23 -35.23 -21.37
CA PRO A 6 -28.55 -33.95 -21.43
C PRO A 6 -28.03 -33.60 -20.03
N MET A 7 -26.79 -33.96 -19.78
CA MET A 7 -25.91 -33.28 -18.85
C MET A 7 -25.94 -31.77 -19.17
N LYS A 8 -26.77 -31.00 -18.45
CA LYS A 8 -26.68 -29.55 -18.44
C LYS A 8 -26.11 -29.12 -17.10
N TYR A 9 -24.80 -28.89 -17.15
CA TYR A 9 -24.10 -27.91 -16.35
C TYR A 9 -24.99 -26.68 -16.14
N GLN A 10 -25.60 -26.56 -14.96
CA GLN A 10 -26.05 -25.26 -14.45
C GLN A 10 -24.90 -24.74 -13.58
N ASP A 11 -23.93 -24.22 -14.32
CA ASP A 11 -22.94 -23.20 -13.99
C ASP A 11 -22.88 -22.67 -12.53
N PRO A 12 -21.73 -22.79 -11.84
CA PRO A 12 -21.52 -22.19 -10.53
C PRO A 12 -21.33 -20.65 -10.56
N ALA A 13 -21.53 -19.94 -11.69
CA ALA A 13 -21.47 -18.48 -11.74
C ALA A 13 -22.76 -17.78 -11.27
N ASP A 14 -23.75 -18.51 -10.75
CA ASP A 14 -24.82 -17.92 -9.92
C ASP A 14 -24.34 -17.62 -8.48
N VAL A 15 -23.02 -17.67 -8.25
CA VAL A 15 -22.39 -16.93 -7.15
C VAL A 15 -22.61 -15.45 -7.42
N VAL A 16 -23.68 -14.94 -6.84
CA VAL A 16 -23.95 -13.53 -6.58
C VAL A 16 -22.62 -12.84 -6.28
N LEU A 17 -22.06 -12.18 -7.31
CA LEU A 17 -20.83 -11.42 -7.26
C LEU A 17 -21.07 -10.07 -6.55
N ARG A 18 -21.84 -10.08 -5.46
CA ARG A 18 -21.63 -9.10 -4.41
C ARG A 18 -20.35 -9.54 -3.74
N SER A 19 -19.22 -9.07 -4.26
CA SER A 19 -17.99 -8.97 -3.47
C SER A 19 -18.43 -8.47 -2.10
N PRO A 20 -18.34 -9.28 -1.03
CA PRO A 20 -18.47 -8.71 0.28
C PRO A 20 -17.35 -7.69 0.31
N ARG A 21 -17.71 -6.40 0.48
CA ARG A 21 -16.77 -5.43 1.03
C ARG A 21 -16.42 -6.01 2.38
N TYR A 22 -15.43 -6.90 2.41
CA TYR A 22 -14.95 -7.53 3.61
C TYR A 22 -14.16 -6.43 4.32
N SER A 23 -14.89 -5.50 4.93
CA SER A 23 -14.39 -4.58 5.94
C SER A 23 -14.20 -5.39 7.22
N GLY A 24 -13.37 -6.44 7.14
CA GLY A 24 -12.82 -7.10 8.32
C GLY A 24 -11.71 -6.22 8.91
N PRO A 25 -11.28 -6.47 10.15
CA PRO A 25 -10.09 -5.83 10.69
C PRO A 25 -8.91 -6.09 9.73
N GLU A 26 -8.19 -5.03 9.38
CA GLU A 26 -7.00 -5.12 8.55
C GLU A 26 -6.02 -6.11 9.21
N SER A 27 -5.56 -7.13 8.47
CA SER A 27 -4.52 -8.02 8.97
C SER A 27 -3.23 -7.23 9.20
N PRO A 28 -2.37 -7.59 10.17
CA PRO A 28 -1.11 -6.87 10.40
C PRO A 28 -0.25 -6.75 9.13
N ASP A 29 -0.23 -7.78 8.27
CA ASP A 29 0.42 -7.71 6.96
C ASP A 29 -0.18 -6.65 6.03
N GLN A 30 -1.51 -6.50 6.02
CA GLN A 30 -2.21 -5.49 5.23
C GLN A 30 -1.91 -4.08 5.77
N TYR A 31 -1.86 -3.93 7.10
CA TYR A 31 -1.49 -2.67 7.75
C TYR A 31 -0.06 -2.27 7.39
N HIS A 32 0.89 -3.20 7.53
CA HIS A 32 2.29 -2.95 7.17
C HIS A 32 2.42 -2.58 5.68
N ALA A 33 1.72 -3.28 4.79
CA ALA A 33 1.70 -2.96 3.36
C ALA A 33 1.10 -1.58 3.06
N ARG A 34 0.04 -1.19 3.78
CA ARG A 34 -0.57 0.14 3.66
C ARG A 34 0.37 1.24 4.10
N ILE A 35 1.02 1.10 5.26
CA ILE A 35 1.99 2.10 5.76
C ILE A 35 3.19 2.20 4.81
N ARG A 36 3.70 1.07 4.33
CA ARG A 36 4.76 1.07 3.32
C ARG A 36 4.33 1.82 2.06
N THR A 37 3.11 1.58 1.56
CA THR A 37 2.57 2.28 0.39
C THR A 37 2.45 3.79 0.62
N LEU A 38 2.06 4.22 1.82
CA LEU A 38 2.00 5.64 2.20
C LEU A 38 3.40 6.28 2.11
N LEU A 39 4.41 5.64 2.70
CA LEU A 39 5.79 6.12 2.67
C LEU A 39 6.39 6.14 1.26
N GLU A 40 6.13 5.12 0.44
CA GLU A 40 6.56 5.10 -0.97
C GLU A 40 5.97 6.28 -1.75
N LYS A 41 4.66 6.55 -1.60
CA LYS A 41 4.03 7.74 -2.21
C LYS A 41 4.68 9.03 -1.73
N ARG A 42 5.00 9.14 -0.44
CA ARG A 42 5.64 10.33 0.11
C ARG A 42 7.06 10.50 -0.42
N LYS A 43 7.82 9.41 -0.53
CA LYS A 43 9.15 9.40 -1.15
C LYS A 43 9.08 9.93 -2.58
N ASP A 44 8.11 9.48 -3.37
CA ASP A 44 7.97 9.89 -4.77
C ASP A 44 7.58 11.36 -4.89
N GLN A 45 6.75 11.89 -3.99
CA GLN A 45 6.48 13.33 -3.92
C GLN A 45 7.74 14.16 -3.63
N VAL A 46 8.60 13.68 -2.73
CA VAL A 46 9.86 14.38 -2.41
C VAL A 46 10.81 14.32 -3.60
N LEU A 47 10.90 13.18 -4.30
CA LEU A 47 11.69 13.05 -5.52
C LEU A 47 11.19 13.99 -6.63
N TYR A 48 9.88 14.09 -6.82
CA TYR A 48 9.29 15.03 -7.77
C TYR A 48 9.65 16.48 -7.44
N GLN A 49 9.64 16.85 -6.15
CA GLN A 49 10.08 18.17 -5.73
C GLN A 49 11.59 18.38 -5.95
N LEU A 50 12.43 17.35 -5.75
CA LEU A 50 13.87 17.44 -6.00
C LEU A 50 14.24 17.60 -7.49
N ASP A 51 13.33 17.23 -8.39
CA ASP A 51 13.50 17.36 -9.84
C ASP A 51 13.29 18.80 -10.34
N ASP A 52 12.66 19.66 -9.52
CA ASP A 52 12.44 21.06 -9.86
C ASP A 52 13.78 21.82 -9.98
N PRO A 53 14.12 22.36 -11.17
CA PRO A 53 15.39 23.05 -11.40
C PRO A 53 15.46 24.43 -10.73
N SER A 54 14.34 24.99 -10.28
CA SER A 54 14.27 26.28 -9.60
C SER A 54 14.58 26.20 -8.09
N LEU A 55 14.85 24.99 -7.58
CA LEU A 55 15.06 24.79 -6.16
C LEU A 55 16.30 25.52 -5.64
N THR A 56 16.12 26.25 -4.54
CA THR A 56 17.25 26.85 -3.83
C THR A 56 18.07 25.77 -3.11
N PRO A 57 19.39 25.96 -2.96
CA PRO A 57 20.25 25.03 -2.22
C PRO A 57 19.71 24.62 -0.83
N PRO A 58 19.29 25.55 0.06
CA PRO A 58 18.79 25.15 1.39
C PRO A 58 17.49 24.34 1.32
N ARG A 59 16.64 24.61 0.32
CA ARG A 59 15.42 23.82 0.10
C ARG A 59 15.78 22.42 -0.39
N ARG A 60 16.81 22.30 -1.22
CA ARG A 60 17.27 21.02 -1.76
C ARG A 60 17.83 20.14 -0.66
N ASP A 61 18.67 20.70 0.20
CA ASP A 61 19.22 19.98 1.37
C ASP A 61 18.11 19.48 2.30
N SER A 62 17.09 20.31 2.54
CA SER A 62 15.92 19.93 3.35
C SER A 62 15.13 18.77 2.74
N LEU A 63 14.97 18.75 1.41
CA LEU A 63 14.28 17.66 0.71
C LEU A 63 15.13 16.38 0.65
N VAL A 64 16.45 16.50 0.46
CA VAL A 64 17.37 15.35 0.53
C VAL A 64 17.34 14.72 1.93
N ALA A 65 17.32 15.53 2.98
CA ALA A 65 17.19 15.03 4.35
C ALA A 65 15.85 14.31 4.56
N GLN A 66 14.74 14.88 4.09
CA GLN A 66 13.42 14.23 4.13
C GLN A 66 13.40 12.91 3.36
N TYR A 67 13.97 12.87 2.15
CA TYR A 67 14.07 11.66 1.35
C TYR A 67 14.83 10.54 2.09
N ARG A 68 15.99 10.87 2.68
CA ARG A 68 16.80 9.92 3.46
C ARG A 68 16.03 9.39 4.66
N GLN A 69 15.30 10.25 5.36
CA GLN A 69 14.47 9.84 6.49
C GLN A 69 13.35 8.88 6.05
N ILE A 70 12.61 9.21 5.00
CA ILE A 70 11.53 8.35 4.48
C ILE A 70 12.09 6.99 4.05
N LYS A 71 13.26 6.95 3.43
CA LYS A 71 13.91 5.70 3.05
C LYS A 71 14.25 4.85 4.28
N ALA A 72 14.83 5.44 5.32
CA ALA A 72 15.13 4.74 6.57
C ALA A 72 13.84 4.21 7.25
N ASP A 73 12.78 5.01 7.24
CA ASP A 73 11.47 4.63 7.79
C ASP A 73 10.86 3.44 7.01
N ILE A 74 10.95 3.42 5.66
CA ILE A 74 10.55 2.26 4.85
C ILE A 74 11.37 1.02 5.20
N GLU A 75 12.69 1.16 5.35
CA GLU A 75 13.59 0.05 5.70
C GLU A 75 13.30 -0.52 7.10
N SER A 76 12.76 0.29 8.00
CA SER A 76 12.33 -0.14 9.34
C SER A 76 11.05 -0.97 9.35
N ILE A 77 10.21 -0.87 8.30
CA ILE A 77 9.01 -1.69 8.11
C ILE A 77 9.39 -3.00 7.40
N ARG A 78 10.21 -3.83 8.06
CA ARG A 78 10.46 -5.22 7.65
C ARG A 78 9.50 -6.18 8.36
N LEU A 79 9.56 -7.47 8.01
CA LEU A 79 8.58 -8.53 8.36
C LEU A 79 8.11 -8.59 9.83
N ASP A 80 8.87 -8.02 10.78
CA ASP A 80 8.52 -7.96 12.21
C ASP A 80 8.42 -6.52 12.76
N ALA A 81 8.03 -5.55 11.92
CA ALA A 81 7.78 -4.20 12.39
C ALA A 81 6.73 -4.22 13.51
N ARG A 82 7.05 -3.55 14.62
CA ARG A 82 6.11 -3.44 15.74
C ARG A 82 4.92 -2.58 15.28
N GLU A 83 3.70 -2.96 15.64
CA GLU A 83 2.51 -2.15 15.33
C GLU A 83 2.63 -0.71 15.84
N SER A 84 3.32 -0.50 16.97
CA SER A 84 3.62 0.84 17.50
C SER A 84 4.45 1.68 16.53
N LEU A 85 5.46 1.09 15.87
CA LEU A 85 6.28 1.77 14.87
C LEU A 85 5.43 2.14 13.66
N CYS A 86 4.58 1.22 13.18
CA CYS A 86 3.67 1.50 12.07
C CYS A 86 2.66 2.61 12.40
N ALA A 87 2.13 2.65 13.63
CA ALA A 87 1.25 3.72 14.09
C ALA A 87 1.97 5.07 14.22
N GLU A 88 3.22 5.08 14.67
CA GLU A 88 4.06 6.29 14.70
C GLU A 88 4.32 6.83 13.29
N LEU A 89 4.68 5.94 12.35
CA LEU A 89 4.91 6.30 10.95
C LEU A 89 3.63 6.77 10.26
N GLU A 90 2.49 6.14 10.54
CA GLU A 90 1.20 6.61 10.05
C GLU A 90 0.92 8.03 10.53
N ARG A 91 1.06 8.32 11.83
CA ARG A 91 0.84 9.68 12.38
C ARG A 91 1.82 10.71 11.83
N LYS A 92 3.04 10.31 11.50
CA LYS A 92 4.07 11.19 10.95
C LYS A 92 3.81 11.59 9.49
N TYR A 93 3.10 10.75 8.72
CA TYR A 93 2.98 10.88 7.27
C TYR A 93 1.53 10.92 6.72
N ALA A 94 0.51 10.67 7.55
CA ALA A 94 -0.91 10.83 7.22
C ALA A 94 -1.32 12.31 7.18
#